data_AF-A0A1N7P2N2-F1
#
_entry.id   AF-A0A1N7P2N2-F1
#
_cell.length_a   1.000
_cell.length_b   1.000
_cell.length_c   1.000
_cell.angle_alpha   90.00
_cell.angle_beta   90.00
_cell.angle_gamma   90.00
#
_symmetry.space_group_name_H-M   'P 1'
#
loop_
_entity.id
_entity.type
_entity.pdbx_description
1 polymer ?
#
loop_
_entity_poly.entity_id
_entity_poly.type
_entity_poly.pdbx_seq_one_letter_code
_entity_poly.pdbx_strand_id
1 'polypeptide(L)'
;MQQPQLGQKIQAWRKAKGMTQEELVEKCNINVRTIQRIEAGEVMPRSYTVKAILEVLGIDMEDSFSKVPSSVNSLFTPQLKKIFLTSAILGSIYFLISFLEFYWDSNLFFGTTTEIPFYYIPLKIAVGVTLSIFFLGWFKLGETLESGWIRWGSIFLITVNISLITLDIILLGQTLIDYKLFGFVKVLFLGISLIPLSIGLIHQQRQMGVLYLTAGIVGLLTAFCFVSFIFATVGLLFLTLFDLMLIYLLFSNSSQKEPRRIEGVLT
;
A
#
# COMPACT_ATOMS: atom_id res chain seq x y z
N MET A 1 15.08 -8.22 -15.24
CA MET A 1 14.70 -8.76 -16.55
C MET A 1 14.21 -10.19 -16.34
N GLN A 2 12.91 -10.47 -16.48
CA GLN A 2 12.35 -11.82 -16.29
C GLN A 2 11.22 -12.04 -17.30
N GLN A 3 11.54 -12.58 -18.47
CA GLN A 3 10.56 -12.98 -19.49
C GLN A 3 10.84 -14.30 -20.24
N PRO A 4 11.57 -15.32 -19.71
CA PRO A 4 11.47 -16.70 -20.20
C PRO A 4 10.14 -17.40 -19.84
N GLN A 5 9.36 -16.85 -18.90
CA GLN A 5 8.17 -17.51 -18.34
C GLN A 5 6.96 -17.54 -19.29
N LEU A 6 6.84 -16.57 -20.22
CA LEU A 6 5.68 -16.49 -21.10
C LEU A 6 5.64 -17.67 -22.08
N GLY A 7 6.77 -18.03 -22.68
CA GLY A 7 6.88 -19.18 -23.58
C GLY A 7 6.48 -20.50 -22.91
N GLN A 8 7.00 -20.73 -21.70
CA GLN A 8 6.68 -21.92 -20.92
C GLN A 8 5.19 -21.97 -20.52
N LYS A 9 4.59 -20.83 -20.17
CA LYS A 9 3.15 -20.74 -19.88
C LYS A 9 2.30 -21.06 -21.12
N ILE A 10 2.64 -20.49 -22.27
CA ILE A 10 1.96 -20.78 -23.55
C ILE A 10 2.01 -22.28 -23.85
N GLN A 11 3.18 -22.90 -23.68
CA GLN A 11 3.33 -24.34 -23.88
C GLN A 11 2.46 -25.16 -22.90
N ALA A 12 2.41 -24.77 -21.63
CA ALA A 12 1.59 -25.44 -20.62
C ALA A 12 0.10 -25.34 -20.93
N TRP A 13 -0.38 -24.14 -21.30
CA TRP A 13 -1.78 -23.90 -21.68
C TRP A 13 -2.19 -24.65 -22.94
N ARG A 14 -1.32 -24.70 -23.95
CA ARG A 14 -1.54 -25.50 -25.16
C ARG A 14 -1.72 -26.98 -24.82
N LYS A 15 -0.83 -27.53 -24.00
CA LYS A 15 -0.91 -28.93 -23.54
C LYS A 15 -2.17 -29.20 -22.71
N ALA A 16 -2.57 -28.26 -21.86
CA ALA A 16 -3.80 -28.39 -21.06
C ALA A 16 -5.07 -28.45 -21.94
N LYS A 17 -5.05 -27.79 -23.10
CA LYS A 17 -6.11 -27.90 -24.12
C LYS A 17 -5.98 -29.13 -25.04
N GLY A 18 -4.97 -29.98 -24.83
CA GLY A 18 -4.71 -31.14 -25.69
C GLY A 18 -4.29 -30.78 -27.11
N MET A 19 -3.87 -29.54 -27.36
CA MET A 19 -3.56 -29.07 -28.71
C MET A 19 -2.13 -29.45 -29.12
N THR A 20 -1.93 -29.84 -30.36
CA THR A 20 -0.59 -29.97 -30.96
C THR A 20 0.01 -28.61 -31.29
N GLN A 21 1.31 -28.55 -31.57
CA GLN A 21 1.95 -27.28 -31.91
C GLN A 21 1.46 -26.77 -33.27
N GLU A 22 1.22 -27.69 -34.20
CA GLU A 22 0.69 -27.48 -35.53
C GLU A 22 -0.75 -26.95 -35.48
N GLU A 23 -1.59 -27.49 -34.60
CA GLU A 23 -2.95 -26.98 -34.39
C GLU A 23 -2.99 -25.55 -33.83
N LEU A 24 -2.05 -25.21 -32.94
CA LEU A 24 -1.94 -23.84 -32.42
C LEU A 24 -1.51 -22.88 -33.53
N VAL A 25 -0.57 -23.30 -34.38
CA VAL A 25 -0.09 -22.55 -35.55
C VAL A 25 -1.22 -22.25 -36.51
N GLU A 26 -2.00 -23.27 -36.87
CA GLU A 26 -3.12 -23.14 -37.81
C GLU A 26 -4.18 -22.17 -37.29
N LYS A 27 -4.57 -22.32 -36.01
CA LYS A 27 -5.58 -21.45 -35.40
C LYS A 27 -5.10 -20.02 -35.14
N CYS A 28 -3.82 -19.82 -34.84
CA CYS A 28 -3.28 -18.47 -34.60
C CYS A 28 -2.85 -17.76 -35.89
N ASN A 29 -2.78 -18.49 -37.02
CA ASN A 29 -2.19 -18.02 -38.28
C ASN A 29 -0.76 -17.47 -38.10
N ILE A 30 0.07 -18.18 -37.32
CA ILE A 30 1.47 -17.81 -37.02
C ILE A 30 2.39 -18.93 -37.52
N ASN A 31 3.55 -18.58 -38.08
CA ASN A 31 4.54 -19.56 -38.52
C ASN A 31 4.97 -20.52 -37.39
N VAL A 32 5.04 -21.82 -37.69
CA VAL A 32 5.47 -22.89 -36.78
C VAL A 32 6.78 -22.57 -36.07
N ARG A 33 7.78 -22.08 -36.80
CA ARG A 33 9.08 -21.72 -36.26
C ARG A 33 8.99 -20.55 -35.27
N THR A 34 8.04 -19.66 -35.46
CA THR A 34 7.79 -18.55 -34.53
C THR A 34 7.19 -19.07 -33.23
N ILE A 35 6.19 -19.95 -33.28
CA ILE A 35 5.60 -20.56 -32.07
C ILE A 35 6.63 -21.39 -31.31
N GLN A 36 7.47 -22.17 -32.01
CA GLN A 36 8.55 -22.94 -31.39
C GLN A 36 9.52 -22.06 -30.60
N ARG A 37 10.00 -20.97 -31.22
CA ARG A 37 10.93 -20.03 -30.58
C ARG A 37 10.29 -19.27 -29.43
N ILE A 38 8.98 -18.99 -29.51
CA ILE A 38 8.21 -18.40 -28.41
C ILE A 38 8.11 -19.40 -27.25
N GLU A 39 7.69 -20.64 -27.49
CA GLU A 39 7.56 -21.68 -26.45
C GLU A 39 8.91 -22.01 -25.79
N ALA A 40 10.00 -22.00 -26.56
CA ALA A 40 11.37 -22.17 -26.08
C ALA A 40 11.94 -20.93 -25.35
N GLY A 41 11.25 -19.79 -25.39
CA GLY A 41 11.69 -18.55 -24.77
C GLY A 41 12.83 -17.82 -25.49
N GLU A 42 13.13 -18.19 -26.74
CA GLU A 42 14.17 -17.57 -27.57
C GLU A 42 13.75 -16.21 -28.13
N VAL A 43 12.45 -15.99 -28.31
CA VAL A 43 11.90 -14.77 -28.90
C VAL A 43 10.72 -14.27 -28.09
N MET A 44 10.73 -12.97 -27.81
CA MET A 44 9.57 -12.30 -27.23
C MET A 44 8.57 -11.93 -28.35
N PRO A 45 7.35 -12.49 -28.34
CA PRO A 45 6.32 -12.12 -29.30
C PRO A 45 5.83 -10.68 -29.08
N ARG A 46 5.40 -10.02 -30.16
CA ARG A 46 4.72 -8.71 -30.07
C ARG A 46 3.35 -8.87 -29.39
N SER A 47 2.83 -7.80 -28.81
CA SER A 47 1.53 -7.77 -28.11
C SER A 47 0.39 -8.34 -28.94
N TYR A 48 0.33 -8.03 -30.24
CA TYR A 48 -0.64 -8.61 -31.18
C TYR A 48 -0.55 -10.13 -31.29
N THR A 49 0.67 -10.66 -31.42
CA THR A 49 0.94 -12.10 -31.51
C THR A 49 0.56 -12.81 -30.22
N VAL A 50 0.83 -12.20 -29.05
CA VAL A 50 0.39 -12.76 -27.77
C VAL A 50 -1.12 -12.81 -27.69
N LYS A 51 -1.81 -11.74 -28.10
CA LYS A 51 -3.27 -11.69 -28.09
C LYS A 51 -3.89 -12.79 -28.95
N ALA A 52 -3.38 -13.00 -30.17
CA ALA A 52 -3.84 -14.06 -31.05
C ALA A 52 -3.65 -15.46 -30.44
N ILE A 53 -2.50 -15.71 -29.81
CA ILE A 53 -2.21 -17.00 -29.14
C ILE A 53 -3.16 -17.22 -27.96
N LEU A 54 -3.36 -16.21 -27.12
CA LEU A 54 -4.21 -16.31 -25.94
C LEU A 54 -5.69 -16.46 -26.30
N GLU A 55 -6.16 -15.80 -27.36
CA GLU A 55 -7.53 -15.91 -27.86
C GLU A 55 -7.85 -17.36 -28.29
N VAL A 56 -6.95 -18.00 -29.04
CA VAL A 56 -7.07 -19.42 -29.40
C VAL A 56 -7.00 -20.32 -28.16
N LEU A 57 -6.14 -19.98 -27.21
CA LEU A 57 -6.04 -20.68 -25.93
C LEU A 57 -7.17 -20.35 -24.96
N GLY A 58 -8.11 -19.45 -25.31
CA GLY A 58 -9.23 -19.04 -24.46
C GLY A 58 -8.77 -18.43 -23.12
N ILE A 59 -7.65 -17.72 -23.13
CA ILE A 59 -7.05 -17.09 -21.96
C ILE A 59 -7.20 -15.58 -22.11
N ASP A 60 -7.74 -14.94 -21.09
CA ASP A 60 -7.81 -13.48 -21.10
C ASP A 60 -6.42 -12.87 -20.92
N MET A 61 -6.10 -11.86 -21.74
CA MET A 61 -4.84 -11.12 -21.67
C MET A 61 -4.58 -10.58 -20.26
N GLU A 62 -5.64 -10.20 -19.54
CA GLU A 62 -5.57 -9.72 -18.15
C GLU A 62 -5.13 -10.83 -17.16
N ASP A 63 -5.53 -12.08 -17.37
CA ASP A 63 -5.11 -13.23 -16.54
C ASP A 63 -3.68 -13.70 -16.84
N SER A 64 -3.21 -13.50 -18.07
CA SER A 64 -1.88 -13.96 -18.49
C SER A 64 -0.72 -13.07 -18.00
N PHE A 65 -0.96 -11.76 -17.86
CA PHE A 65 0.04 -10.74 -17.53
C PHE A 65 -0.14 -10.11 -16.15
N SER A 66 -1.25 -10.37 -15.45
CA SER A 66 -1.40 -9.93 -14.07
C SER A 66 -0.39 -10.68 -13.19
N LYS A 67 0.61 -9.92 -12.72
CA LYS A 67 1.48 -10.33 -11.60
C LYS A 67 0.72 -10.43 -10.27
N VAL A 68 -0.55 -10.05 -10.26
CA VAL A 68 -1.46 -10.21 -9.13
C VAL A 68 -2.28 -11.46 -9.45
N PRO A 69 -2.05 -12.60 -8.78
CA PRO A 69 -2.84 -13.80 -9.05
C PRO A 69 -4.31 -13.45 -8.89
N SER A 70 -5.15 -13.94 -9.80
CA SER A 70 -6.61 -13.74 -9.83
C SER A 70 -7.31 -14.13 -8.51
N SER A 71 -6.61 -14.88 -7.64
CA SER A 71 -7.00 -15.14 -6.25
C SER A 71 -7.02 -13.91 -5.34
N VAL A 72 -6.27 -12.84 -5.63
CA VAL A 72 -6.22 -11.63 -4.77
C VAL A 72 -7.43 -10.73 -4.99
N ASN A 73 -7.92 -10.61 -6.23
CA ASN A 73 -9.13 -9.84 -6.52
C ASN A 73 -10.39 -10.46 -5.87
N SER A 74 -10.41 -11.78 -5.66
CA SER A 74 -11.49 -12.43 -4.90
C SER A 74 -11.43 -12.18 -3.38
N LEU A 75 -10.30 -11.71 -2.85
CA LEU A 75 -10.17 -11.40 -1.41
C LEU A 75 -10.90 -10.10 -1.02
N PHE A 76 -11.18 -9.24 -2.00
CA PHE A 76 -11.72 -7.90 -1.79
C PHE A 76 -13.24 -7.85 -2.00
N THR A 77 -14.00 -8.25 -0.97
CA THR A 77 -15.46 -8.17 -0.97
C THR A 77 -15.96 -6.71 -1.02
N PRO A 78 -17.20 -6.45 -1.46
CA PRO A 78 -17.77 -5.09 -1.49
C PRO A 78 -17.74 -4.38 -0.14
N GLN A 79 -17.92 -5.14 0.96
CA GLN A 79 -17.83 -4.62 2.33
C GLN A 79 -16.40 -4.17 2.66
N LEU A 80 -15.39 -4.95 2.29
CA LEU A 80 -13.97 -4.61 2.47
C LEU A 80 -13.59 -3.37 1.65
N LYS A 81 -14.04 -3.28 0.40
CA LYS A 81 -13.82 -2.09 -0.45
C LYS A 81 -14.38 -0.82 0.18
N LYS A 82 -15.57 -0.91 0.79
CA LYS A 82 -16.17 0.20 1.54
C LYS A 82 -15.31 0.60 2.73
N ILE A 83 -14.79 -0.36 3.50
CA ILE A 83 -13.89 -0.09 4.64
C ILE A 83 -12.61 0.62 4.15
N PHE A 84 -12.00 0.18 3.06
CA PHE A 84 -10.81 0.84 2.52
C PHE A 84 -11.10 2.25 2.03
N LEU A 85 -12.24 2.45 1.38
CA LEU A 85 -12.66 3.78 0.92
C LEU A 85 -12.88 4.72 2.11
N THR A 86 -13.62 4.29 3.14
CA THR A 86 -13.84 5.11 4.34
C THR A 86 -12.53 5.41 5.07
N SER A 87 -11.63 4.43 5.14
CA SER A 87 -10.32 4.60 5.77
C SER A 87 -9.46 5.58 4.97
N ALA A 88 -9.46 5.49 3.63
CA ALA A 88 -8.71 6.40 2.77
C ALA A 88 -9.23 7.84 2.85
N ILE A 89 -10.56 8.04 2.89
CA ILE A 89 -11.18 9.37 3.07
C ILE A 89 -10.74 9.96 4.42
N LEU A 90 -10.81 9.18 5.50
CA LEU A 90 -10.37 9.65 6.81
C LEU A 90 -8.85 9.85 6.88
N GLY A 91 -8.07 9.09 6.13
CA GLY A 91 -6.63 9.34 5.93
C GLY A 91 -6.37 10.68 5.27
N SER A 92 -7.15 11.05 4.24
CA SER A 92 -7.08 12.39 3.63
C SER A 92 -7.46 13.50 4.60
N ILE A 93 -8.48 13.30 5.43
CA ILE A 93 -8.86 14.28 6.46
C ILE A 93 -7.73 14.41 7.49
N TYR A 94 -7.23 13.29 8.02
CA TYR A 94 -6.08 13.22 8.92
C TYR A 94 -4.89 14.01 8.36
N PHE A 95 -4.53 13.76 7.10
CA PHE A 95 -3.41 14.43 6.44
C PHE A 95 -3.58 15.95 6.44
N LEU A 96 -4.77 16.47 6.12
CA LEU A 96 -5.04 17.91 6.10
C LEU A 96 -5.00 18.53 7.50
N ILE A 97 -5.68 17.92 8.48
CA ILE A 97 -5.74 18.49 9.84
C ILE A 97 -4.39 18.38 10.58
N SER A 98 -3.53 17.44 10.19
CA SER A 98 -2.19 17.28 10.77
C SER A 98 -1.28 18.47 10.48
N PHE A 99 -1.46 19.18 9.37
CA PHE A 99 -0.71 20.43 9.13
C PHE A 99 -1.05 21.51 10.16
N LEU A 100 -2.32 21.59 10.58
CA LEU A 100 -2.75 22.54 11.60
C LEU A 100 -2.25 22.14 12.99
N GLU A 101 -2.24 20.84 13.30
CA GLU A 101 -1.64 20.32 14.54
C GLU A 101 -0.14 20.59 14.59
N PHE A 102 0.58 20.28 13.51
CA PHE A 102 2.00 20.55 13.37
C PHE A 102 2.33 22.03 13.52
N TYR A 103 1.52 22.92 12.96
CA TYR A 103 1.69 24.37 13.12
C TYR A 103 1.64 24.78 14.59
N TRP A 104 0.64 24.31 15.34
CA TRP A 104 0.50 24.65 16.75
C TRP A 104 1.60 24.02 17.61
N ASP A 105 1.95 22.76 17.37
CA ASP A 105 3.06 22.09 18.05
C ASP A 105 4.39 22.79 17.81
N SER A 106 4.62 23.27 16.58
CA SER A 106 5.83 24.02 16.24
C SER A 106 5.88 25.37 16.96
N ASN A 107 4.74 26.06 17.09
CA ASN A 107 4.67 27.30 17.87
C ASN A 107 4.92 27.07 19.36
N LEU A 108 4.42 25.96 19.93
CA LEU A 108 4.69 25.59 21.31
C LEU A 108 6.13 25.15 21.54
N PHE A 109 6.75 24.50 20.55
CA PHE A 109 8.12 24.00 20.64
C PHE A 109 9.17 25.09 20.42
N PHE A 110 9.02 25.93 19.40
CA PHE A 110 9.99 26.97 19.03
C PHE A 110 9.64 28.37 19.56
N GLY A 111 8.35 28.65 19.76
CA GLY A 111 7.86 29.97 20.14
C GLY A 111 8.03 30.27 21.63
N THR A 112 7.77 31.53 21.97
CA THR A 112 7.65 32.02 23.35
C THR A 112 6.19 32.20 23.76
N THR A 113 5.25 31.88 22.87
CA THR A 113 3.81 32.07 23.06
C THR A 113 3.24 30.98 23.98
N THR A 114 2.71 31.41 25.12
CA THR A 114 1.99 30.55 26.07
C THR A 114 0.48 30.50 25.80
N GLU A 115 -0.04 31.30 24.88
CA GLU A 115 -1.45 31.34 24.56
C GLU A 115 -1.81 30.23 23.57
N ILE A 116 -2.57 29.25 24.07
CA ILE A 116 -3.04 28.10 23.31
C ILE A 116 -4.49 28.35 22.92
N PRO A 117 -4.87 28.16 21.64
CA PRO A 117 -6.24 28.38 21.23
C PRO A 117 -7.16 27.34 21.87
N PHE A 118 -8.40 27.73 22.15
CA PHE A 118 -9.41 26.85 22.75
C PHE A 118 -9.68 25.58 21.93
N TYR A 119 -9.41 25.59 20.63
CA TYR A 119 -9.62 24.46 19.72
C TYR A 119 -8.45 23.47 19.66
N TYR A 120 -7.32 23.72 20.36
CA TYR A 120 -6.15 22.86 20.29
C TYR A 120 -6.41 21.43 20.79
N ILE A 121 -7.10 21.27 21.93
CA ILE A 121 -7.46 19.95 22.45
C ILE A 121 -8.44 19.22 21.51
N PRO A 122 -9.55 19.85 21.06
CA PRO A 122 -10.40 19.25 20.03
C PRO A 122 -9.65 18.83 18.75
N LEU A 123 -8.68 19.63 18.30
CA LEU A 123 -7.84 19.33 17.14
C LEU A 123 -7.00 18.06 17.37
N LYS A 124 -6.33 17.95 18.53
CA LYS A 124 -5.56 16.74 18.91
C LYS A 124 -6.42 15.49 18.92
N ILE A 125 -7.63 15.58 19.48
CA ILE A 125 -8.58 14.46 19.51
C ILE A 125 -9.01 14.08 18.08
N ALA A 126 -9.32 15.07 17.23
CA ALA A 126 -9.70 14.83 15.83
C ALA A 126 -8.57 14.14 15.04
N VAL A 127 -7.32 14.58 15.22
CA VAL A 127 -6.12 13.93 14.65
C VAL A 127 -6.03 12.49 15.11
N GLY A 128 -6.13 12.23 16.42
CA GLY A 128 -6.03 10.87 16.96
C GLY A 128 -7.12 9.93 16.45
N VAL A 129 -8.36 10.40 16.38
CA VAL A 129 -9.50 9.59 15.89
C VAL A 129 -9.37 9.30 14.40
N THR A 130 -9.08 10.31 13.58
CA THR A 130 -8.94 10.13 12.12
C THR A 130 -7.75 9.25 11.76
N LEU A 131 -6.60 9.44 12.42
CA LEU A 131 -5.43 8.55 12.32
C LEU A 131 -5.79 7.11 12.69
N SER A 132 -6.49 6.92 13.80
CA SER A 132 -6.86 5.58 14.26
C SER A 132 -7.71 4.84 13.23
N ILE A 133 -8.73 5.49 12.67
CA ILE A 133 -9.60 4.85 11.67
C ILE A 133 -8.85 4.61 10.35
N PHE A 134 -7.98 5.53 9.93
CA PHE A 134 -7.12 5.35 8.76
C PHE A 134 -6.26 4.08 8.88
N PHE A 135 -5.58 3.89 10.01
CA PHE A 135 -4.73 2.72 10.24
C PHE A 135 -5.51 1.45 10.60
N LEU A 136 -6.76 1.54 11.06
CA LEU A 136 -7.66 0.37 11.13
C LEU A 136 -7.98 -0.18 9.73
N GLY A 137 -8.04 0.68 8.71
CA GLY A 137 -8.10 0.26 7.31
C GLY A 137 -6.88 -0.56 6.89
N TRP A 138 -5.68 -0.14 7.32
CA TRP A 138 -4.44 -0.88 7.10
C TRP A 138 -4.39 -2.21 7.85
N PHE A 139 -4.88 -2.24 9.10
CA PHE A 139 -5.04 -3.48 9.84
C PHE A 139 -5.91 -4.47 9.05
N LYS A 140 -7.07 -4.02 8.55
CA LYS A 140 -7.98 -4.86 7.75
C LYS A 140 -7.33 -5.32 6.44
N LEU A 141 -6.53 -4.47 5.81
CA LEU A 141 -5.77 -4.86 4.62
C LEU A 141 -4.72 -5.94 4.96
N GLY A 142 -4.02 -5.80 6.09
CA GLY A 142 -3.14 -6.83 6.62
C GLY A 142 -3.89 -8.14 6.94
N GLU A 143 -5.17 -8.06 7.29
CA GLU A 143 -6.03 -9.23 7.40
C GLU A 143 -6.23 -9.94 6.07
N THR A 144 -6.68 -9.19 5.07
CA THR A 144 -6.92 -9.69 3.71
C THR A 144 -5.66 -10.28 3.06
N LEU A 145 -4.50 -9.69 3.32
CA LEU A 145 -3.22 -10.11 2.75
C LEU A 145 -2.46 -11.16 3.59
N GLU A 146 -3.08 -11.64 4.68
CA GLU A 146 -2.46 -12.58 5.64
C GLU A 146 -1.08 -12.12 6.16
N SER A 147 -0.86 -10.80 6.20
CA SER A 147 0.42 -10.21 6.61
C SER A 147 0.39 -9.85 8.09
N GLY A 148 1.06 -10.67 8.91
CA GLY A 148 1.22 -10.40 10.35
C GLY A 148 1.90 -9.06 10.64
N TRP A 149 2.87 -8.67 9.81
CA TRP A 149 3.61 -7.40 9.97
C TRP A 149 2.73 -6.17 9.76
N ILE A 150 1.85 -6.17 8.75
CA ILE A 150 0.94 -5.04 8.51
C ILE A 150 -0.11 -4.95 9.64
N ARG A 151 -0.65 -6.09 10.10
CA ARG A 151 -1.62 -6.12 11.21
C ARG A 151 -1.00 -5.54 12.49
N TRP A 152 0.12 -6.12 12.94
CA TRP A 152 0.81 -5.67 14.15
C TRP A 152 1.34 -4.24 14.02
N GLY A 153 1.91 -3.89 12.88
CA GLY A 153 2.44 -2.55 12.65
C GLY A 153 1.37 -1.47 12.69
N SER A 154 0.18 -1.75 12.15
CA SER A 154 -0.95 -0.81 12.20
C SER A 154 -1.43 -0.58 13.65
N ILE A 155 -1.62 -1.64 14.43
CA ILE A 155 -2.03 -1.52 15.84
C ILE A 155 -0.97 -0.80 16.66
N PHE A 156 0.30 -1.18 16.50
CA PHE A 156 1.41 -0.57 17.21
C PHE A 156 1.50 0.94 16.95
N LEU A 157 1.35 1.34 15.68
CA LEU A 157 1.34 2.74 15.28
C LEU A 157 0.18 3.51 15.93
N ILE A 158 -1.03 2.93 15.92
CA ILE A 158 -2.20 3.53 16.59
C ILE A 158 -1.95 3.71 18.08
N THR A 159 -1.49 2.65 18.78
CA THR A 159 -1.25 2.69 20.22
C THR A 159 -0.22 3.74 20.62
N VAL A 160 0.90 3.82 19.88
CA VAL A 160 1.94 4.83 20.13
C VAL A 160 1.39 6.23 19.90
N ASN A 161 0.67 6.48 18.79
CA ASN A 161 0.13 7.81 18.50
C ASN A 161 -0.92 8.26 19.52
N ILE A 162 -1.82 7.38 19.95
CA ILE A 162 -2.80 7.70 21.01
C ILE A 162 -2.09 8.04 22.31
N SER A 163 -1.04 7.30 22.66
CA SER A 163 -0.24 7.56 23.86
C SER A 163 0.47 8.91 23.79
N LEU A 164 1.06 9.26 22.63
CA LEU A 164 1.69 10.56 22.41
C LEU A 164 0.68 11.72 22.49
N ILE A 165 -0.50 11.58 21.88
CA ILE A 165 -1.56 12.59 21.95
C ILE A 165 -2.07 12.76 23.39
N THR A 166 -2.22 11.66 24.13
CA THR A 166 -2.65 11.72 25.55
C THR A 166 -1.63 12.46 26.39
N LEU A 167 -0.34 12.19 26.19
CA LEU A 167 0.74 12.88 26.88
C LEU A 167 0.81 14.37 26.49
N ASP A 168 0.62 14.73 25.22
CA ASP A 168 0.54 16.13 24.77
C ASP A 168 -0.56 16.90 25.51
N ILE A 169 -1.72 16.27 25.74
CA ILE A 169 -2.85 16.89 26.46
C ILE A 169 -2.56 17.01 27.97
N ILE A 170 -1.94 16.00 28.58
CA ILE A 170 -1.59 16.02 30.02
C ILE A 170 -0.53 17.07 30.33
N LEU A 171 0.46 17.21 29.43
CA LEU A 171 1.55 18.17 29.58
C LEU A 171 1.15 19.60 29.19
N LEU A 172 -0.07 19.80 28.70
CA LEU A 172 -0.61 21.10 28.34
C LEU A 172 -0.73 21.99 29.60
N GLY A 173 0.21 22.92 29.78
CA GLY A 173 0.27 23.82 30.94
C GLY A 173 1.42 23.54 31.91
N GLN A 174 2.26 22.54 31.64
CA GLN A 174 3.56 22.37 32.32
C GLN A 174 4.59 23.40 31.82
N THR A 175 5.76 23.46 32.46
CA THR A 175 6.80 24.42 32.06
C THR A 175 7.27 24.18 30.62
N LEU A 176 7.66 25.25 29.92
CA LEU A 176 8.13 25.18 28.53
C LEU A 176 9.37 24.27 28.34
N ILE A 177 10.17 24.07 29.40
CA ILE A 177 11.36 23.20 29.36
C ILE A 177 10.95 21.73 29.25
N ASP A 178 9.95 21.32 30.04
CA ASP A 178 9.43 19.95 30.03
C ASP A 178 8.76 19.61 28.68
N TYR A 179 8.06 20.58 28.09
CA TYR A 179 7.42 20.43 26.79
C TYR A 179 8.43 20.21 25.65
N LYS A 180 9.55 20.93 25.63
CA LYS A 180 10.60 20.75 24.61
C LYS A 180 11.27 19.38 24.68
N LEU A 181 11.58 18.91 25.88
CA LEU A 181 12.13 17.56 26.07
C LEU A 181 11.15 16.50 25.56
N PHE A 182 9.86 16.71 25.82
CA PHE A 182 8.80 15.83 25.34
C PHE A 182 8.68 15.80 23.80
N GLY A 183 8.90 16.93 23.12
CA GLY A 183 8.95 16.99 21.66
C GLY A 183 9.96 16.02 21.04
N PHE A 184 11.14 15.85 21.65
CA PHE A 184 12.12 14.85 21.19
C PHE A 184 11.62 13.42 21.41
N VAL A 185 11.02 13.14 22.57
CA VAL A 185 10.40 11.84 22.85
C VAL A 185 9.32 11.51 21.81
N LYS A 186 8.48 12.49 21.46
CA LYS A 186 7.42 12.36 20.44
C LYS A 186 7.99 11.95 19.08
N VAL A 187 9.01 12.66 18.58
CA VAL A 187 9.64 12.34 17.29
C VAL A 187 10.25 10.94 17.29
N LEU A 188 10.93 10.56 18.37
CA LEU A 188 11.54 9.23 18.50
C LEU A 188 10.51 8.11 18.43
N PHE A 189 9.47 8.18 19.27
CA PHE A 189 8.44 7.15 19.34
C PHE A 189 7.61 7.10 18.04
N LEU A 190 7.34 8.25 17.42
CA LEU A 190 6.73 8.28 16.09
C LEU A 190 7.59 7.52 15.07
N GLY A 191 8.91 7.78 15.04
CA GLY A 191 9.85 7.07 14.18
C GLY A 191 9.84 5.56 14.40
N ILE A 192 9.93 5.10 15.65
CA ILE A 192 9.90 3.67 16.01
C ILE A 192 8.59 3.02 15.56
N SER A 193 7.47 3.73 15.70
CA SER A 193 6.13 3.21 15.38
C SER A 193 5.92 2.91 13.89
N LEU A 194 6.64 3.60 13.00
CA LEU A 194 6.54 3.43 11.55
C LEU A 194 7.26 2.16 11.04
N ILE A 195 8.24 1.65 11.79
CA ILE A 195 9.12 0.56 11.35
C ILE A 195 8.35 -0.72 11.00
N PRO A 196 7.48 -1.27 11.87
CA PRO A 196 6.87 -2.56 11.59
C PRO A 196 5.91 -2.54 10.40
N LEU A 197 5.14 -1.45 10.24
CA LEU A 197 4.27 -1.25 9.08
C LEU A 197 5.10 -1.16 7.80
N SER A 198 6.19 -0.38 7.83
CA SER A 198 7.08 -0.20 6.68
C SER A 198 7.72 -1.52 6.22
N ILE A 199 8.18 -2.35 7.17
CA ILE A 199 8.68 -3.71 6.90
C ILE A 199 7.56 -4.57 6.29
N GLY A 200 6.34 -4.49 6.83
CA GLY A 200 5.19 -5.21 6.32
C GLY A 200 4.86 -4.88 4.86
N LEU A 201 4.94 -3.60 4.48
CA LEU A 201 4.74 -3.17 3.09
C LEU A 201 5.83 -3.72 2.15
N ILE A 202 7.09 -3.70 2.58
CA ILE A 202 8.21 -4.27 1.80
C ILE A 202 8.05 -5.78 1.62
N HIS A 203 7.61 -6.49 2.65
CA HIS A 203 7.39 -7.93 2.58
C HIS A 203 6.29 -8.28 1.56
N GLN A 204 5.27 -7.43 1.49
CA GLN A 204 4.10 -7.61 0.63
C GLN A 204 4.35 -7.24 -0.85
N GLN A 205 5.53 -6.72 -1.20
CA GLN A 205 5.89 -6.33 -2.57
C GLN A 205 5.69 -7.45 -3.60
N ARG A 206 5.87 -8.72 -3.20
CA ARG A 206 5.78 -9.87 -4.11
C ARG A 206 4.34 -10.09 -4.59
N GLN A 207 3.35 -9.78 -3.76
CA GLN A 207 1.94 -9.96 -4.07
C GLN A 207 1.31 -8.71 -4.68
N MET A 208 1.68 -7.51 -4.18
CA MET A 208 1.02 -6.25 -4.53
C MET A 208 1.85 -5.34 -5.46
N GLY A 209 3.10 -5.71 -5.76
CA GLY A 209 3.96 -5.02 -6.71
C GLY A 209 4.81 -3.89 -6.12
N VAL A 210 5.41 -3.10 -7.02
CA VAL A 210 6.49 -2.14 -6.71
C VAL A 210 6.00 -0.97 -5.84
N LEU A 211 4.72 -0.60 -5.91
CA LEU A 211 4.18 0.52 -5.14
C LEU A 211 4.25 0.29 -3.62
N TYR A 212 4.03 -0.95 -3.17
CA TYR A 212 4.17 -1.34 -1.76
C TYR A 212 5.64 -1.33 -1.32
N LEU A 213 6.55 -1.77 -2.19
CA LEU A 213 7.99 -1.67 -1.94
C LEU A 213 8.41 -0.20 -1.76
N THR A 214 8.00 0.67 -2.67
CA THR A 214 8.34 2.10 -2.60
C THR A 214 7.77 2.75 -1.35
N ALA A 215 6.50 2.45 -0.99
CA ALA A 215 5.89 2.99 0.23
C ALA A 215 6.67 2.55 1.48
N GLY A 216 6.99 1.26 1.57
CA GLY A 216 7.74 0.73 2.71
C GLY A 216 9.17 1.27 2.81
N ILE A 217 9.87 1.49 1.69
CA ILE A 217 11.20 2.13 1.71
C ILE A 217 11.09 3.57 2.21
N VAL A 218 10.13 4.35 1.70
CA VAL A 218 9.91 5.73 2.14
C VAL A 218 9.59 5.76 3.64
N GLY A 219 8.73 4.86 4.13
CA GLY A 219 8.40 4.74 5.56
C GLY A 219 9.61 4.41 6.44
N LEU A 220 10.50 3.50 5.99
CA LEU A 220 11.76 3.22 6.71
C LEU A 220 12.73 4.40 6.71
N LEU A 221 12.81 5.16 5.60
CA LEU A 221 13.61 6.38 5.54
C LEU A 221 13.07 7.44 6.51
N THR A 222 11.76 7.61 6.58
CA THR A 222 11.10 8.49 7.56
C THR A 222 11.44 8.06 8.99
N ALA A 223 11.30 6.77 9.30
CA ALA A 223 11.63 6.22 10.61
C ALA A 223 13.09 6.48 11.00
N PHE A 224 14.02 6.24 10.07
CA PHE A 224 15.45 6.51 10.29
C PHE A 224 15.72 8.00 10.56
N CYS A 225 15.10 8.91 9.80
CA CYS A 225 15.25 10.35 10.00
C CYS A 225 14.78 10.81 11.38
N PHE A 226 13.66 10.24 11.87
CA PHE A 226 13.11 10.57 13.18
C PHE A 226 13.91 9.95 14.33
N VAL A 227 14.29 8.67 14.23
CA VAL A 227 15.06 8.00 15.28
C VAL A 227 16.46 8.58 15.43
N SER A 228 17.08 9.01 14.33
CA SER A 228 18.42 9.61 14.36
C SER A 228 18.43 11.06 14.86
N PHE A 229 17.28 11.74 14.93
CA PHE A 229 17.10 13.18 15.21
C PHE A 229 17.79 14.16 14.27
N ILE A 230 18.94 13.81 13.70
CA ILE A 230 19.78 14.67 12.84
C ILE A 230 19.00 15.15 11.61
N PHE A 231 18.14 14.30 11.06
CA PHE A 231 17.39 14.57 9.83
C PHE A 231 15.90 14.75 10.08
N ALA A 232 15.46 15.08 11.31
CA ALA A 232 14.04 15.13 11.66
C ALA A 232 13.22 16.05 10.72
N THR A 233 13.74 17.21 10.33
CA THR A 233 13.07 18.12 9.38
C THR A 233 12.92 17.50 7.99
N VAL A 234 13.93 16.78 7.50
CA VAL A 234 13.86 16.05 6.23
C VAL A 234 12.91 14.86 6.37
N GLY A 235 12.87 14.23 7.55
CA GLY A 235 11.92 13.18 7.90
C GLY A 235 10.47 13.61 7.74
N LEU A 236 10.12 14.88 8.03
CA LEU A 236 8.78 15.40 7.79
C LEU A 236 8.40 15.38 6.30
N LEU A 237 9.34 15.68 5.40
CA LEU A 237 9.10 15.58 3.95
C LEU A 237 8.81 14.12 3.56
N PHE A 238 9.62 13.17 4.03
CA PHE A 238 9.38 11.76 3.76
C PHE A 238 8.08 11.25 4.41
N LEU A 239 7.70 11.77 5.58
CA LEU A 239 6.42 11.44 6.21
C LEU A 239 5.25 11.87 5.32
N THR A 240 5.27 13.10 4.79
CA THR A 240 4.19 13.56 3.88
C THR A 240 4.07 12.69 2.63
N LEU A 241 5.20 12.28 2.04
CA LEU A 241 5.21 11.36 0.90
C LEU A 241 4.68 9.98 1.30
N PHE A 242 5.08 9.47 2.45
CA PHE A 242 4.62 8.20 2.98
C PHE A 242 3.10 8.18 3.16
N ASP A 243 2.53 9.20 3.83
CA ASP A 243 1.10 9.31 4.07
C ASP A 243 0.30 9.37 2.76
N LEU A 244 0.75 10.17 1.79
CA LEU A 244 0.12 10.25 0.47
C LEU A 244 0.15 8.90 -0.26
N MET A 245 1.25 8.16 -0.17
CA MET A 245 1.35 6.82 -0.74
C MET A 245 0.39 5.85 -0.04
N LEU A 246 0.28 5.92 1.29
CA LEU A 246 -0.65 5.07 2.02
C LEU A 246 -2.11 5.37 1.65
N ILE A 247 -2.49 6.64 1.59
CA ILE A 247 -3.82 7.06 1.17
C ILE A 247 -4.11 6.54 -0.25
N TYR A 248 -3.18 6.76 -1.18
CA TYR A 248 -3.31 6.28 -2.56
C TYR A 248 -3.47 4.76 -2.65
N LEU A 249 -2.68 3.99 -1.90
CA LEU A 249 -2.75 2.53 -1.91
C LEU A 249 -4.11 2.02 -1.41
N LEU A 250 -4.66 2.61 -0.34
CA LEU A 250 -6.01 2.26 0.12
C LEU A 250 -7.09 2.61 -0.90
N PHE A 251 -7.01 3.78 -1.55
CA PHE A 251 -7.92 4.14 -2.65
C PHE A 251 -7.80 3.15 -3.82
N SER A 252 -6.58 2.80 -4.22
CA SER A 252 -6.32 1.84 -5.29
C SER A 252 -6.97 0.49 -4.99
N ASN A 253 -6.76 -0.06 -3.78
CA ASN A 253 -7.38 -1.31 -3.36
C ASN A 253 -8.93 -1.24 -3.30
N SER A 254 -9.49 -0.08 -2.94
CA SER A 254 -10.95 0.11 -2.95
C SER A 254 -11.56 0.13 -4.36
N SER A 255 -10.77 0.58 -5.35
CA SER A 255 -11.18 0.78 -6.74
C SER A 255 -10.94 -0.42 -7.66
N GLN A 256 -10.33 -1.50 -7.17
CA GLN A 256 -10.11 -2.71 -7.98
C GLN A 256 -11.45 -3.25 -8.50
N LYS A 257 -11.54 -3.43 -9.83
CA LYS A 257 -12.74 -3.94 -10.49
C LYS A 257 -13.11 -5.30 -9.90
N GLU A 258 -14.40 -5.53 -9.67
CA GLU A 258 -14.87 -6.86 -9.28
C GLU A 258 -14.45 -7.88 -10.34
N PRO A 259 -13.98 -9.08 -9.95
CA PRO A 259 -13.89 -10.16 -10.91
C PRO A 259 -15.30 -10.35 -11.48
N ARG A 260 -15.46 -10.23 -12.79
CA ARG A 260 -16.75 -10.51 -13.43
C ARG A 260 -17.15 -11.91 -13.00
N ARG A 261 -18.28 -12.03 -12.29
CA ARG A 261 -18.96 -13.32 -12.17
C ARG A 261 -19.18 -13.80 -13.60
N ILE A 262 -18.53 -14.88 -13.99
CA ILE A 262 -18.92 -15.62 -15.19
C ILE A 262 -20.27 -16.25 -14.84
N GLU A 263 -21.33 -15.47 -14.98
CA GLU A 263 -22.69 -16.01 -15.01
C GLU A 263 -22.88 -16.69 -16.37
N GLY A 264 -22.96 -18.02 -16.32
CA GLY A 264 -23.67 -18.83 -17.30
C GLY A 264 -22.95 -19.12 -18.61
N VAL A 265 -22.29 -20.29 -18.69
CA VAL A 265 -22.37 -21.15 -19.88
C VAL A 265 -22.45 -22.60 -19.40
N LEU A 266 -23.61 -22.99 -18.89
CA LEU A 266 -24.05 -24.38 -18.79
C LEU A 266 -25.54 -24.41 -19.13
N THR A 267 -25.83 -24.34 -20.41
CA THR A 267 -26.99 -24.94 -21.10
C THR A 267 -26.71 -24.93 -22.58
#